data_AF-A0A949UV54-F1
#
_entry.id   AF-A0A949UV54-F1
#
_cell.length_a   1.000
_cell.length_b   1.000
_cell.length_c   1.000
_cell.angle_alpha   90.00
_cell.angle_beta   90.00
_cell.angle_gamma   90.00
#
_symmetry.space_group_name_H-M   'P 1'
#
loop_
_entity.id
_entity.type
_entity.pdbx_description
1 polymer ?
#
loop_
_entity_poly.entity_id
_entity_poly.type
_entity_poly.pdbx_seq_one_letter_code
_entity_poly.pdbx_strand_id
1 'polypeptide(L)'
;MMNTAVMVVGLWMMIGMIAFPAMAETTLNDPRHHFEIRFRHMVARATPRLQAQFPELTHVSPNLSTLAEVGLVMNTTDWTPDRKREAVEAGQAILAMPVRMFFPDSSTVYASGGKGGRTMYFPNPDIFAKAIGKPHTSREGQMLFDALGITEVDLEKHPMGLDDLRIWDDMDMGLQLGFEDAGTREEINSDPNRQGPWLVTEVIFWNVPTSERPYAGAKPFGLQFSMTRQEVREHVTAKMTFEDASADAWELEGLELVVNYIEGTQAIRCVSYNTLQEMD
;
A
#
# COMPACT_ATOMS: atom_id res chain seq x y z
N MET A 1 52.23 -31.06 -19.39
CA MET A 1 53.01 -29.87 -19.84
C MET A 1 52.62 -28.74 -18.90
N MET A 2 53.38 -28.48 -17.82
CA MET A 2 54.52 -27.52 -17.72
C MET A 2 54.09 -26.10 -18.16
N ASN A 3 54.16 -25.01 -17.37
CA ASN A 3 55.01 -24.61 -16.22
C ASN A 3 54.18 -23.76 -15.19
N THR A 4 54.40 -23.70 -13.87
CA THR A 4 55.56 -23.16 -13.06
C THR A 4 55.88 -21.70 -13.43
N ALA A 5 56.11 -20.71 -12.56
CA ALA A 5 56.49 -20.56 -11.15
C ALA A 5 55.99 -19.15 -10.69
N VAL A 6 55.98 -18.70 -9.43
CA VAL A 6 57.12 -18.44 -8.53
C VAL A 6 56.59 -18.24 -7.10
N MET A 7 57.17 -18.98 -6.15
CA MET A 7 57.21 -18.68 -4.72
C MET A 7 58.21 -17.56 -4.44
N VAL A 8 57.92 -16.68 -3.47
CA VAL A 8 58.96 -16.13 -2.59
C VAL A 8 58.50 -16.27 -1.15
N VAL A 9 59.35 -16.93 -0.38
CA VAL A 9 59.30 -17.16 1.07
C VAL A 9 60.04 -16.02 1.78
N GLY A 10 59.55 -15.63 2.95
CA GLY A 10 60.41 -15.15 4.04
C GLY A 10 59.86 -13.93 4.78
N LEU A 11 59.39 -14.13 6.01
CA LEU A 11 60.22 -14.02 7.23
C LEU A 11 59.31 -13.80 8.44
N TRP A 12 59.48 -14.66 9.44
CA TRP A 12 58.92 -14.50 10.79
C TRP A 12 59.63 -13.35 11.51
N MET A 13 58.85 -12.41 12.07
CA MET A 13 59.24 -11.68 13.28
C MET A 13 58.05 -11.62 14.23
N MET A 14 58.17 -12.36 15.33
CA MET A 14 57.42 -12.10 16.55
C MET A 14 57.95 -10.80 17.17
N ILE A 15 57.06 -9.98 17.72
CA ILE A 15 57.18 -9.24 19.01
C ILE A 15 55.97 -8.30 19.10
N GLY A 16 55.30 -8.30 20.25
CA GLY A 16 54.47 -7.17 20.69
C GLY A 16 52.98 -7.47 20.82
N MET A 17 52.60 -8.18 21.87
CA MET A 17 51.30 -7.94 22.50
C MET A 17 51.24 -6.46 22.91
N ILE A 18 50.41 -5.68 22.21
CA ILE A 18 49.82 -4.47 22.76
C ILE A 18 48.32 -4.73 22.75
N ALA A 19 47.76 -4.92 23.94
CA ALA A 19 46.34 -4.83 24.14
C ALA A 19 45.92 -3.42 23.72
N PHE A 20 45.26 -3.31 22.57
CA PHE A 20 44.56 -2.09 22.22
C PHE A 20 43.45 -1.91 23.25
N PRO A 21 43.36 -0.76 23.95
CA PRO A 21 42.12 -0.42 24.61
C PRO A 21 41.04 -0.40 23.51
N ALA A 22 39.94 -1.09 23.76
CA ALA A 22 38.71 -0.90 23.01
C ALA A 22 38.42 0.60 23.02
N MET A 23 38.77 1.28 21.94
CA MET A 23 38.30 2.63 21.70
C MET A 23 36.81 2.50 21.53
N ALA A 24 36.07 3.00 22.51
CA ALA A 24 34.68 3.34 22.33
C ALA A 24 34.62 4.26 21.11
N GLU A 25 34.21 3.69 19.97
CA GLU A 25 33.86 4.46 18.79
C GLU A 25 32.80 5.45 19.23
N THR A 26 33.21 6.71 19.25
CA THR A 26 32.38 7.87 19.53
C THR A 26 31.21 7.87 18.55
N THR A 27 30.04 7.44 19.03
CA THR A 27 28.71 7.54 18.39
C THR A 27 28.27 8.97 18.05
N LEU A 28 29.14 9.96 18.27
CA LEU A 28 28.87 11.39 18.09
C LEU A 28 29.06 11.92 16.65
N ASN A 29 29.60 11.13 15.72
CA ASN A 29 29.89 11.57 14.35
C ASN A 29 29.08 10.85 13.26
N ASP A 30 27.98 10.18 13.60
CA ASP A 30 27.08 9.61 12.60
C ASP A 30 26.17 10.71 12.01
N PRO A 31 26.29 11.05 10.71
CA PRO A 31 25.44 12.06 10.06
C PRO A 31 23.95 11.71 10.15
N ARG A 32 23.60 10.41 10.19
CA ARG A 32 22.22 9.94 10.34
C ARG A 32 21.67 10.31 11.72
N HIS A 33 22.48 10.16 12.76
CA HIS A 33 22.09 10.51 14.12
C HIS A 33 21.81 12.01 14.27
N HIS A 34 22.66 12.86 13.68
CA HIS A 34 22.43 14.31 13.65
C HIS A 34 21.16 14.70 12.89
N PHE A 35 20.88 14.03 11.77
CA PHE A 35 19.65 14.26 11.02
C PHE A 35 18.42 13.83 11.81
N GLU A 36 18.46 12.67 12.46
CA GLU A 36 17.37 12.17 13.30
C GLU A 36 17.04 13.15 14.44
N ILE A 37 18.04 13.66 15.14
CA ILE A 37 17.83 14.66 16.21
C ILE A 37 17.16 15.92 15.66
N ARG A 38 17.62 16.43 14.52
CA ARG A 38 17.00 17.60 13.87
C ARG A 38 15.56 17.32 13.46
N PHE A 39 15.30 16.15 12.89
CA PHE A 39 13.98 15.72 12.48
C PHE A 39 13.01 15.68 13.67
N ARG A 40 13.40 15.03 14.77
CA ARG A 40 12.61 14.98 16.02
C ARG A 40 12.33 16.39 16.57
N HIS A 41 13.33 17.27 16.61
CA HIS A 41 13.14 18.64 17.10
C HIS A 41 12.18 19.45 16.24
N MET A 42 12.25 19.32 14.92
CA MET A 42 11.34 20.02 14.02
C MET A 42 9.90 19.50 14.17
N VAL A 43 9.69 18.17 14.27
CA VAL A 43 8.36 17.60 14.56
C VAL A 43 7.83 18.12 15.89
N ALA A 44 8.62 18.05 16.97
CA ALA A 44 8.21 18.52 18.31
C ALA A 44 7.85 20.02 18.32
N ARG A 45 8.54 20.85 17.52
CA ARG A 45 8.22 22.27 17.38
C ARG A 45 6.90 22.52 16.63
N ALA A 46 6.56 21.66 15.68
CA ALA A 46 5.33 21.76 14.91
C ALA A 46 4.10 21.21 15.64
N THR A 47 4.29 20.23 16.54
CA THR A 47 3.21 19.54 17.26
C THR A 47 2.18 20.48 17.89
N PRO A 48 2.53 21.56 18.63
CA PRO A 48 1.52 22.44 19.22
C PRO A 48 0.65 23.15 18.18
N ARG A 49 1.23 23.53 17.03
CA ARG A 49 0.47 24.16 15.93
C ARG A 49 -0.47 23.16 15.27
N LEU A 50 -0.02 21.92 15.08
CA LEU A 50 -0.84 20.83 14.56
C LEU A 50 -2.01 20.54 15.50
N GLN A 51 -1.77 20.44 16.81
CA GLN A 51 -2.83 20.19 17.80
C GLN A 51 -3.80 21.37 17.94
N ALA A 52 -3.33 22.61 17.76
CA ALA A 52 -4.21 23.78 17.75
C ALA A 52 -5.13 23.80 16.52
N GLN A 53 -4.61 23.37 15.36
CA GLN A 53 -5.38 23.29 14.10
C GLN A 53 -6.30 22.06 14.06
N PHE A 54 -5.85 20.94 14.63
CA PHE A 54 -6.54 19.65 14.64
C PHE A 54 -6.65 19.14 16.09
N PRO A 55 -7.64 19.60 16.86
CA PRO A 55 -7.84 19.15 18.24
C PRO A 55 -8.04 17.63 18.38
N GLU A 56 -8.45 16.95 17.31
CA GLU A 56 -8.67 15.50 17.24
C GLU A 56 -7.37 14.69 17.05
N LEU A 57 -6.23 15.37 16.90
CA LEU A 57 -4.92 14.76 16.74
C LEU A 57 -4.40 14.23 18.09
N THR A 58 -4.24 12.91 18.18
CA THR A 58 -3.77 12.25 19.41
C THR A 58 -2.27 12.05 19.44
N HIS A 59 -1.66 11.73 18.30
CA HIS A 59 -0.24 11.46 18.21
C HIS A 59 0.36 12.08 16.95
N VAL A 60 1.60 12.57 17.10
CA VAL A 60 2.46 13.05 16.02
C VAL A 60 3.77 12.28 16.14
N SER A 61 4.08 11.43 15.18
CA SER A 61 5.24 10.55 15.23
C SER A 61 6.13 10.73 14.00
N PRO A 62 7.45 10.96 14.18
CA PRO A 62 8.39 10.86 13.07
C PRO A 62 8.50 9.41 12.60
N ASN A 63 8.48 9.15 11.29
CA ASN A 63 8.86 7.84 10.77
C ASN A 63 10.39 7.71 10.80
N LEU A 64 10.91 7.00 11.80
CA LEU A 64 12.35 6.88 12.05
C LEU A 64 13.07 5.89 11.14
N SER A 65 12.33 4.98 10.48
CA SER A 65 12.95 4.03 9.55
C SER A 65 13.36 4.74 8.26
N THR A 66 12.53 5.64 7.76
CA THR A 66 12.76 6.40 6.53
C THR A 66 13.31 7.80 6.76
N LEU A 67 13.02 8.41 7.91
CA LEU A 67 13.29 9.82 8.23
C LEU A 67 12.76 10.79 7.15
N ALA A 68 11.72 10.37 6.43
CA ALA A 68 11.20 11.09 5.27
C ALA A 68 9.74 11.53 5.41
N GLU A 69 9.02 11.06 6.43
CA GLU A 69 7.60 11.38 6.63
C GLU A 69 7.23 11.48 8.11
N VAL A 70 6.12 12.16 8.38
CA VAL A 70 5.51 12.26 9.71
C VAL A 70 4.14 11.60 9.71
N GLY A 71 3.94 10.69 10.65
CA GLY A 71 2.66 10.07 10.95
C GLY A 71 1.82 10.94 11.89
N LEU A 72 0.57 11.16 11.55
CA LEU A 72 -0.42 11.90 12.33
C LEU A 72 -1.60 10.97 12.63
N VAL A 73 -1.89 10.72 13.91
CA VAL A 73 -2.96 9.80 14.33
C VAL A 73 -4.16 10.58 14.84
N MET A 74 -5.29 10.40 14.18
CA MET A 74 -6.56 11.08 14.47
C MET A 74 -7.46 10.20 15.35
N ASN A 75 -8.33 10.81 16.15
CA ASN A 75 -9.32 10.09 16.98
C ASN A 75 -10.78 10.43 16.61
N THR A 76 -11.03 10.75 15.34
CA THR A 76 -12.37 11.01 14.84
C THR A 76 -12.67 10.23 13.57
N THR A 77 -13.91 9.79 13.42
CA THR A 77 -14.40 8.92 12.34
C THR A 77 -15.38 9.62 11.40
N ASP A 78 -15.82 10.83 11.72
CA ASP A 78 -16.90 11.54 11.04
C ASP A 78 -16.44 12.41 9.85
N TRP A 79 -15.20 12.26 9.40
CA TRP A 79 -14.65 13.09 8.33
C TRP A 79 -14.93 12.50 6.95
N THR A 80 -15.40 13.35 6.04
CA THR A 80 -15.50 13.03 4.61
C THR A 80 -14.10 12.86 4.00
N PRO A 81 -13.95 12.10 2.90
CA PRO A 81 -12.67 11.98 2.20
C PRO A 81 -12.02 13.33 1.89
N ASP A 82 -12.79 14.31 1.42
CA ASP A 82 -12.29 15.67 1.12
C ASP A 82 -11.76 16.38 2.37
N ARG A 83 -12.49 16.34 3.49
CA ARG A 83 -12.02 16.93 4.74
C ARG A 83 -10.73 16.25 5.23
N LYS A 84 -10.60 14.94 5.03
CA LYS A 84 -9.36 14.20 5.36
C LYS A 84 -8.19 14.65 4.45
N ARG A 85 -8.43 14.89 3.16
CA ARG A 85 -7.42 15.44 2.22
C ARG A 85 -6.98 16.84 2.63
N GLU A 86 -7.92 17.75 2.88
CA GLU A 86 -7.65 19.12 3.33
C GLU A 86 -6.82 19.14 4.63
N ALA A 87 -7.15 18.27 5.58
CA ALA A 87 -6.43 18.18 6.83
C ALA A 87 -4.97 17.73 6.64
N VAL A 88 -4.72 16.74 5.79
CA VAL A 88 -3.34 16.34 5.46
C VAL A 88 -2.58 17.46 4.79
N GLU A 89 -3.18 18.16 3.83
CA GLU A 89 -2.54 19.27 3.13
C GLU A 89 -2.16 20.41 4.10
N ALA A 90 -3.06 20.75 5.03
CA ALA A 90 -2.75 21.72 6.07
C ALA A 90 -1.67 21.22 7.04
N GLY A 91 -1.68 19.92 7.42
CA GLY A 91 -0.61 19.32 8.20
C GLY A 91 0.75 19.36 7.49
N GLN A 92 0.74 19.06 6.19
CA GLN A 92 1.89 19.13 5.31
C GLN A 92 2.42 20.55 5.18
N ALA A 93 1.54 21.56 5.06
CA ALA A 93 1.92 22.97 5.01
C ALA A 93 2.58 23.44 6.32
N ILE A 94 2.13 22.91 7.47
CA ILE A 94 2.73 23.21 8.79
C ILE A 94 4.11 22.57 8.93
N LEU A 95 4.27 21.31 8.48
CA LEU A 95 5.49 20.53 8.64
C LEU A 95 6.52 20.75 7.51
N ALA A 96 6.08 21.25 6.35
CA ALA A 96 6.84 21.42 5.12
C ALA A 96 7.54 20.13 4.62
N MET A 97 6.87 18.98 4.73
CA MET A 97 7.40 17.66 4.37
C MET A 97 6.28 16.63 4.17
N PRO A 98 6.58 15.41 3.68
CA PRO A 98 5.56 14.38 3.53
C PRO A 98 4.84 14.06 4.84
N VAL A 99 3.51 13.95 4.77
CA VAL A 99 2.65 13.67 5.91
C VAL A 99 1.72 12.52 5.57
N ARG A 100 1.56 11.60 6.53
CA ARG A 100 0.55 10.55 6.49
C ARG A 100 -0.38 10.70 7.68
N MET A 101 -1.67 10.86 7.43
CA MET A 101 -2.70 10.77 8.47
C MET A 101 -3.32 9.38 8.51
N PHE A 102 -3.49 8.88 9.74
CA PHE A 102 -4.14 7.62 10.07
C PHE A 102 -5.44 7.92 10.81
N PHE A 103 -6.53 7.31 10.36
CA PHE A 103 -7.85 7.50 10.94
C PHE A 103 -8.34 6.22 11.64
N PRO A 104 -9.25 6.32 12.62
CA PRO A 104 -9.75 5.15 13.34
C PRO A 104 -10.57 4.18 12.48
N ASP A 105 -11.07 4.64 11.34
CA ASP A 105 -11.78 3.82 10.35
C ASP A 105 -10.83 3.06 9.41
N SER A 106 -9.54 2.96 9.74
CA SER A 106 -8.48 2.31 8.93
C SER A 106 -8.18 2.95 7.58
N SER A 107 -8.82 4.09 7.24
CA SER A 107 -8.41 4.87 6.08
C SER A 107 -7.11 5.64 6.38
N THR A 108 -6.35 5.94 5.34
CA THR A 108 -5.17 6.80 5.45
C THR A 108 -5.15 7.83 4.33
N VAL A 109 -4.55 8.99 4.60
CA VAL A 109 -4.29 10.00 3.58
C VAL A 109 -2.80 10.31 3.60
N TYR A 110 -2.19 10.46 2.44
CA TYR A 110 -0.79 10.80 2.30
C TYR A 110 -0.62 12.00 1.38
N ALA A 111 0.08 13.02 1.83
CA ALA A 111 0.55 14.10 0.97
C ALA A 111 2.06 14.01 0.81
N SER A 112 2.51 13.93 -0.43
CA SER A 112 3.93 13.91 -0.77
C SER A 112 4.54 15.31 -0.64
N GLY A 113 5.74 15.39 -0.05
CA GLY A 113 6.50 16.63 0.06
C GLY A 113 7.00 17.12 -1.30
N GLY A 114 6.69 18.37 -1.66
CA GLY A 114 7.17 19.03 -2.88
C GLY A 114 6.11 19.91 -3.55
N LYS A 115 6.52 20.85 -4.41
CA LYS A 115 5.57 21.60 -5.24
C LYS A 115 4.98 20.65 -6.28
N GLY A 116 3.67 20.39 -6.20
CA GLY A 116 2.92 19.59 -7.19
C GLY A 116 2.68 18.12 -6.81
N GLY A 117 3.00 17.70 -5.58
CA GLY A 117 2.67 16.35 -5.12
C GLY A 117 1.17 16.16 -4.92
N ARG A 118 0.57 15.10 -5.47
CA ARG A 118 -0.85 14.74 -5.27
C ARG A 118 -1.07 14.21 -3.84
N THR A 119 -2.18 14.61 -3.24
CA THR A 119 -2.71 14.00 -2.01
C THR A 119 -3.41 12.68 -2.35
N MET A 120 -2.90 11.58 -1.83
CA MET A 120 -3.43 10.23 -2.04
C MET A 120 -4.32 9.83 -0.86
N TYR A 121 -5.53 9.35 -1.16
CA TYR A 121 -6.44 8.79 -0.15
C TYR A 121 -6.51 7.28 -0.33
N PHE A 122 -6.30 6.54 0.75
CA PHE A 122 -6.39 5.09 0.79
C PHE A 122 -7.65 4.71 1.60
N PRO A 123 -8.72 4.23 0.95
CA PRO A 123 -9.95 3.82 1.62
C PRO A 123 -9.74 2.65 2.58
N ASN A 124 -10.69 2.46 3.50
CA ASN A 124 -10.78 1.25 4.31
C ASN A 124 -10.99 0.02 3.40
N PRO A 125 -10.25 -1.10 3.59
CA PRO A 125 -10.49 -2.40 2.95
C PRO A 125 -11.95 -2.82 2.82
N ASP A 126 -12.77 -2.57 3.85
CA ASP A 126 -14.18 -2.95 3.88
C ASP A 126 -15.02 -2.26 2.81
N ILE A 127 -14.62 -1.06 2.35
CA ILE A 127 -15.29 -0.36 1.26
C ILE A 127 -15.14 -1.17 -0.03
N PHE A 128 -13.93 -1.68 -0.30
CA PHE A 128 -13.68 -2.54 -1.45
C PHE A 128 -14.46 -3.85 -1.35
N ALA A 129 -14.36 -4.54 -0.20
CA ALA A 129 -15.06 -5.81 0.00
C ALA A 129 -16.58 -5.69 -0.21
N LYS A 130 -17.21 -4.62 0.29
CA LYS A 130 -18.66 -4.39 0.12
C LYS A 130 -19.06 -4.01 -1.31
N ALA A 131 -18.15 -3.42 -2.08
CA ALA A 131 -18.41 -2.99 -3.46
C ALA A 131 -18.26 -4.13 -4.47
N ILE A 132 -17.42 -5.14 -4.20
CA ILE A 132 -17.26 -6.29 -5.09
C ILE A 132 -18.60 -7.00 -5.31
N GLY A 133 -18.89 -7.33 -6.57
CA GLY A 133 -20.15 -7.92 -7.01
C GLY A 133 -21.33 -6.95 -7.01
N LYS A 134 -21.12 -5.65 -6.76
CA LYS A 134 -22.17 -4.63 -6.81
C LYS A 134 -22.00 -3.71 -8.02
N PRO A 135 -23.12 -3.23 -8.60
CA PRO A 135 -23.07 -2.19 -9.60
C PRO A 135 -22.42 -0.93 -9.02
N HIS A 136 -21.67 -0.27 -9.86
CA HIS A 136 -20.98 0.97 -9.56
C HIS A 136 -21.97 2.10 -9.18
N THR A 137 -23.24 2.00 -9.62
CA THR A 137 -24.36 2.88 -9.27
C THR A 137 -25.10 2.49 -7.98
N SER A 138 -24.75 1.36 -7.35
CA SER A 138 -25.32 0.99 -6.05
C SER A 138 -24.77 1.89 -4.94
N ARG A 139 -25.36 1.81 -3.74
CA ARG A 139 -24.83 2.55 -2.58
C ARG A 139 -23.37 2.19 -2.31
N GLU A 140 -23.04 0.91 -2.31
CA GLU A 140 -21.69 0.38 -2.07
C GLU A 140 -20.72 0.77 -3.19
N GLY A 141 -21.16 0.67 -4.45
CA GLY A 141 -20.38 1.12 -5.60
C GLY A 141 -20.08 2.62 -5.57
N GLN A 142 -21.09 3.45 -5.29
CA GLN A 142 -20.93 4.89 -5.19
C GLN A 142 -20.01 5.28 -4.03
N MET A 143 -20.11 4.58 -2.89
CA MET A 143 -19.18 4.79 -1.76
C MET A 143 -17.73 4.53 -2.16
N LEU A 144 -17.47 3.53 -3.02
CA LEU A 144 -16.12 3.26 -3.55
C LEU A 144 -15.65 4.37 -4.49
N PHE A 145 -16.49 4.81 -5.44
CA PHE A 145 -16.14 5.93 -6.34
C PHE A 145 -15.86 7.22 -5.60
N ASP A 146 -16.74 7.59 -4.67
CA ASP A 146 -16.60 8.81 -3.88
C ASP A 146 -15.31 8.78 -3.06
N ALA A 147 -14.99 7.62 -2.49
CA ALA A 147 -13.75 7.41 -1.76
C ALA A 147 -12.52 7.65 -2.66
N LEU A 148 -12.52 7.07 -3.87
CA LEU A 148 -11.41 7.20 -4.81
C LEU A 148 -11.41 8.52 -5.59
N GLY A 149 -12.52 9.28 -5.57
CA GLY A 149 -12.70 10.51 -6.34
C GLY A 149 -12.75 10.26 -7.85
N ILE A 150 -13.32 9.13 -8.27
CA ILE A 150 -13.43 8.72 -9.67
C ILE A 150 -14.89 8.62 -10.10
N THR A 151 -15.10 8.57 -11.40
CA THR A 151 -16.40 8.55 -12.07
C THR A 151 -16.38 7.53 -13.21
N GLU A 152 -17.54 7.27 -13.82
CA GLU A 152 -17.61 6.33 -14.95
C GLU A 152 -16.73 6.74 -16.14
N VAL A 153 -16.50 8.03 -16.36
CA VAL A 153 -15.65 8.51 -17.47
C VAL A 153 -14.16 8.18 -17.28
N ASP A 154 -13.76 7.84 -16.07
CA ASP A 154 -12.39 7.42 -15.74
C ASP A 154 -12.17 5.92 -16.00
N LEU A 155 -13.23 5.17 -16.35
CA LEU A 155 -13.14 3.75 -16.65
C LEU A 155 -12.63 3.53 -18.08
N GLU A 156 -11.49 2.88 -18.20
CA GLU A 156 -10.84 2.57 -19.46
C GLU A 156 -11.29 1.22 -20.01
N LYS A 157 -11.15 1.05 -21.33
CA LYS A 157 -11.36 -0.26 -21.97
C LYS A 157 -10.33 -1.25 -21.46
N HIS A 158 -10.76 -2.47 -21.19
CA HIS A 158 -9.84 -3.53 -20.81
C HIS A 158 -8.76 -3.73 -21.91
N PRO A 159 -7.47 -3.92 -21.56
CA PRO A 159 -6.37 -4.02 -22.54
C PRO A 159 -6.53 -5.13 -23.58
N MET A 160 -7.30 -6.17 -23.25
CA MET A 160 -7.64 -7.26 -24.19
C MET A 160 -8.71 -6.87 -25.23
N GLY A 161 -9.25 -5.65 -25.19
CA GLY A 161 -10.26 -5.17 -26.13
C GLY A 161 -11.64 -5.79 -25.94
N LEU A 162 -11.95 -6.28 -24.74
CA LEU A 162 -13.23 -6.88 -24.39
C LEU A 162 -14.24 -5.77 -24.05
N ASP A 163 -15.31 -5.65 -24.85
CA ASP A 163 -16.26 -4.53 -24.77
C ASP A 163 -17.09 -4.53 -23.48
N ASP A 164 -17.25 -5.69 -22.85
CA ASP A 164 -17.93 -5.93 -21.58
C ASP A 164 -17.04 -5.75 -20.35
N LEU A 165 -15.75 -5.46 -20.52
CA LEU A 165 -14.83 -5.23 -19.41
C LEU A 165 -14.31 -3.80 -19.39
N ARG A 166 -14.17 -3.26 -18.19
CA ARG A 166 -13.48 -2.00 -17.94
C ARG A 166 -12.44 -2.17 -16.85
N ILE A 167 -11.46 -1.27 -16.86
CA ILE A 167 -10.49 -1.15 -15.77
C ILE A 167 -10.41 0.30 -15.33
N TRP A 168 -10.04 0.49 -14.07
CA TRP A 168 -9.49 1.75 -13.60
C TRP A 168 -8.25 1.42 -12.80
N ASP A 169 -7.19 2.22 -12.96
CA ASP A 169 -6.00 2.03 -12.17
C ASP A 169 -5.31 3.34 -11.81
N ASP A 170 -4.61 3.31 -10.67
CA ASP A 170 -3.74 4.36 -10.20
C ASP A 170 -2.46 3.69 -9.70
N MET A 171 -1.50 3.52 -10.61
CA MET A 171 -0.22 2.85 -10.33
C MET A 171 0.69 3.62 -9.38
N ASP A 172 0.48 4.93 -9.21
CA ASP A 172 1.13 5.73 -8.17
C ASP A 172 0.64 5.32 -6.77
N MET A 173 -0.65 4.97 -6.67
CA MET A 173 -1.27 4.41 -5.48
C MET A 173 -1.06 2.90 -5.35
N GLY A 174 -0.69 2.20 -6.42
CA GLY A 174 -0.58 0.74 -6.47
C GLY A 174 -1.96 0.06 -6.41
N LEU A 175 -2.98 0.64 -7.02
CA LEU A 175 -4.36 0.14 -6.97
C LEU A 175 -4.92 -0.05 -8.38
N GLN A 176 -5.66 -1.12 -8.59
CA GLN A 176 -6.43 -1.37 -9.81
C GLN A 176 -7.80 -1.92 -9.46
N LEU A 177 -8.81 -1.55 -10.23
CA LEU A 177 -10.17 -2.07 -10.20
C LEU A 177 -10.51 -2.71 -11.54
N GLY A 178 -11.11 -3.90 -11.49
CA GLY A 178 -11.72 -4.57 -12.63
C GLY A 178 -13.23 -4.43 -12.58
N PHE A 179 -13.83 -4.25 -13.76
CA PHE A 179 -15.26 -4.14 -13.90
C PHE A 179 -15.79 -4.98 -15.07
N GLU A 180 -17.03 -5.42 -14.93
CA GLU A 180 -17.77 -6.18 -15.94
C GLU A 180 -19.15 -5.55 -16.16
N ASP A 181 -19.69 -5.59 -17.37
CA ASP A 181 -21.06 -5.14 -17.63
C ASP A 181 -22.08 -6.02 -16.86
N ALA A 182 -23.01 -5.40 -16.11
CA ALA A 182 -24.02 -6.14 -15.36
C ALA A 182 -24.89 -7.06 -16.23
N GLY A 183 -25.17 -6.65 -17.47
CA GLY A 183 -25.94 -7.44 -18.42
C GLY A 183 -25.25 -8.74 -18.85
N THR A 184 -23.92 -8.85 -18.68
CA THR A 184 -23.18 -10.07 -18.99
C THR A 184 -23.51 -11.20 -18.02
N ARG A 185 -23.70 -10.91 -16.73
CA ARG A 185 -23.93 -11.94 -15.70
C ARG A 185 -25.37 -12.43 -15.61
N GLU A 186 -26.33 -11.57 -15.89
CA GLU A 186 -27.74 -11.91 -15.65
C GLU A 186 -28.38 -12.72 -16.79
N GLU A 187 -27.69 -12.97 -17.92
CA GLU A 187 -28.28 -13.46 -19.19
C GLU A 187 -29.53 -12.66 -19.64
N ILE A 188 -29.79 -11.51 -19.02
CA ILE A 188 -30.94 -10.66 -19.32
C ILE A 188 -30.55 -9.81 -20.53
N ASN A 189 -31.10 -10.17 -21.69
CA ASN A 189 -31.18 -9.37 -22.91
C ASN A 189 -29.97 -8.44 -23.12
N SER A 190 -28.94 -8.98 -23.77
CA SER A 190 -27.79 -8.22 -24.25
C SER A 190 -28.24 -6.91 -24.90
N ASP A 191 -28.07 -5.78 -24.21
CA ASP A 191 -28.09 -4.49 -24.88
C ASP A 191 -26.92 -4.53 -25.87
N PRO A 192 -27.16 -4.43 -27.19
CA PRO A 192 -26.09 -4.44 -28.17
C PRO A 192 -25.09 -3.30 -27.96
N ASN A 193 -25.42 -2.31 -27.12
CA ASN A 193 -24.55 -1.18 -26.83
C ASN A 193 -23.66 -1.33 -25.59
N ARG A 194 -23.82 -2.36 -24.72
CA ARG A 194 -22.96 -2.68 -23.55
C ARG A 194 -22.33 -1.45 -22.87
N GLN A 195 -23.17 -0.65 -22.22
CA GLN A 195 -22.77 0.63 -21.59
C GLN A 195 -22.93 0.59 -20.07
N GLY A 196 -22.88 -0.60 -19.47
CA GLY A 196 -23.13 -0.76 -18.04
C GLY A 196 -24.62 -0.88 -17.67
N PRO A 197 -24.94 -0.85 -16.36
CA PRO A 197 -24.05 -0.45 -15.28
C PRO A 197 -22.90 -1.44 -15.07
N TRP A 198 -21.70 -0.91 -14.82
CA TRP A 198 -20.51 -1.71 -14.51
C TRP A 198 -20.61 -2.33 -13.12
N LEU A 199 -20.38 -3.63 -12.98
CA LEU A 199 -20.17 -4.35 -11.73
C LEU A 199 -18.71 -4.25 -11.33
N VAL A 200 -18.41 -3.97 -10.06
CA VAL A 200 -17.04 -4.10 -9.56
C VAL A 200 -16.72 -5.58 -9.40
N THR A 201 -15.77 -6.12 -10.14
CA THR A 201 -15.47 -7.56 -10.15
C THR A 201 -14.16 -7.90 -9.45
N GLU A 202 -13.22 -6.96 -9.45
CA GLU A 202 -11.88 -7.17 -8.93
C GLU A 202 -11.33 -5.88 -8.31
N VAL A 203 -10.58 -6.02 -7.22
CA VAL A 203 -9.74 -4.96 -6.64
C VAL A 203 -8.35 -5.56 -6.41
N ILE A 204 -7.31 -4.98 -7.01
CA ILE A 204 -5.93 -5.43 -6.86
C ILE A 204 -5.10 -4.38 -6.13
N PHE A 205 -4.44 -4.80 -5.06
CA PHE A 205 -3.44 -4.05 -4.31
C PHE A 205 -2.04 -4.51 -4.76
N TRP A 206 -1.37 -3.69 -5.57
CA TRP A 206 -0.09 -4.01 -6.19
C TRP A 206 1.10 -3.79 -5.25
N ASN A 207 2.08 -4.68 -5.34
CA ASN A 207 3.44 -4.49 -4.86
C ASN A 207 4.39 -4.18 -6.04
N VAL A 208 5.60 -3.75 -5.72
CA VAL A 208 6.70 -3.63 -6.69
C VAL A 208 7.09 -5.03 -7.21
N PRO A 209 7.52 -5.16 -8.48
CA PRO A 209 7.81 -4.10 -9.45
C PRO A 209 6.62 -3.70 -10.35
N THR A 210 5.42 -4.25 -10.12
CA THR A 210 4.30 -4.05 -11.05
C THR A 210 3.78 -2.62 -11.02
N SER A 211 3.81 -1.98 -9.85
CA SER A 211 3.50 -0.57 -9.66
C SER A 211 4.77 0.27 -9.42
N GLU A 212 4.66 1.59 -9.60
CA GLU A 212 5.73 2.52 -9.22
C GLU A 212 6.02 2.46 -7.72
N ARG A 213 4.96 2.23 -6.92
CA ARG A 213 5.02 2.13 -5.46
C ARG A 213 4.08 1.04 -4.94
N PRO A 214 4.43 0.33 -3.87
CA PRO A 214 3.51 -0.61 -3.25
C PRO A 214 2.29 0.13 -2.69
N TYR A 215 1.11 -0.50 -2.77
CA TYR A 215 -0.10 0.00 -2.12
C TYR A 215 0.13 0.24 -0.62
N ALA A 216 0.05 1.50 -0.23
CA ALA A 216 0.40 1.97 1.12
C ALA A 216 -0.79 1.98 2.09
N GLY A 217 -2.00 1.74 1.60
CA GLY A 217 -3.19 1.61 2.43
C GLY A 217 -3.22 0.31 3.22
N ALA A 218 -4.19 0.23 4.13
CA ALA A 218 -4.54 -1.02 4.79
C ALA A 218 -5.00 -2.04 3.73
N LYS A 219 -4.53 -3.27 3.85
CA LYS A 219 -4.88 -4.39 2.98
C LYS A 219 -5.84 -5.33 3.72
N PRO A 220 -6.53 -6.22 2.99
CA PRO A 220 -7.35 -7.28 3.58
C PRO A 220 -6.63 -8.00 4.72
N PHE A 221 -7.35 -8.28 5.81
CA PHE A 221 -6.81 -8.97 6.99
C PHE A 221 -5.58 -8.31 7.65
N GLY A 222 -5.22 -7.07 7.29
CA GLY A 222 -3.98 -6.45 7.79
C GLY A 222 -2.71 -7.04 7.16
N LEU A 223 -2.84 -7.77 6.05
CA LEU A 223 -1.72 -8.34 5.32
C LEU A 223 -0.66 -7.28 5.00
N GLN A 224 0.61 -7.67 5.01
CA GLN A 224 1.73 -6.82 4.65
C GLN A 224 2.52 -7.47 3.52
N PHE A 225 3.00 -6.68 2.56
CA PHE A 225 3.80 -7.20 1.44
C PHE A 225 5.13 -7.83 1.87
N SER A 226 5.58 -7.55 3.10
CA SER A 226 6.76 -8.18 3.70
C SER A 226 6.47 -9.54 4.34
N MET A 227 5.20 -9.96 4.45
CA MET A 227 4.86 -11.29 4.97
C MET A 227 5.33 -12.36 3.99
N THR A 228 5.90 -13.42 4.54
CA THR A 228 6.14 -14.67 3.85
C THR A 228 4.81 -15.37 3.55
N ARG A 229 4.81 -16.25 2.55
CA ARG A 229 3.65 -17.08 2.23
C ARG A 229 3.11 -17.88 3.42
N GLN A 230 3.99 -18.39 4.28
CA GLN A 230 3.57 -19.09 5.50
C GLN A 230 2.86 -18.13 6.48
N GLU A 231 3.43 -16.96 6.71
CA GLU A 231 2.80 -15.95 7.58
C GLU A 231 1.42 -15.53 7.03
N VAL A 232 1.27 -15.37 5.71
CA VAL A 232 -0.04 -15.10 5.09
C VAL A 232 -1.06 -16.18 5.43
N ARG A 233 -0.70 -17.46 5.26
CA ARG A 233 -1.59 -18.61 5.54
C ARG A 233 -1.98 -18.70 7.01
N GLU A 234 -1.07 -18.35 7.91
CA GLU A 234 -1.34 -18.32 9.35
C GLU A 234 -2.21 -17.11 9.73
N HIS A 235 -2.11 -16.02 8.98
CA HIS A 235 -2.86 -14.79 9.23
C HIS A 235 -4.30 -14.84 8.70
N VAL A 236 -4.51 -15.44 7.52
CA VAL A 236 -5.82 -15.57 6.90
C VAL A 236 -6.52 -16.79 7.48
N THR A 237 -7.41 -16.57 8.45
CA THR A 237 -8.13 -17.64 9.15
C THR A 237 -9.29 -18.25 8.35
N ALA A 238 -9.55 -17.74 7.14
CA ALA A 238 -10.58 -18.24 6.26
C ALA A 238 -10.22 -19.61 5.67
N LYS A 239 -11.21 -20.29 5.08
CA LYS A 239 -10.97 -21.55 4.40
C LYS A 239 -10.25 -21.30 3.07
N MET A 240 -9.04 -21.85 2.93
CA MET A 240 -8.31 -21.84 1.67
C MET A 240 -9.04 -22.72 0.65
N THR A 241 -9.26 -22.21 -0.55
CA THR A 241 -9.94 -22.89 -1.66
C THR A 241 -8.97 -23.34 -2.74
N PHE A 242 -7.85 -22.64 -2.89
CA PHE A 242 -6.87 -22.89 -3.94
C PHE A 242 -5.44 -22.66 -3.43
N GLU A 243 -4.52 -23.52 -3.87
CA GLU A 243 -3.08 -23.42 -3.63
C GLU A 243 -2.34 -23.87 -4.89
N ASP A 244 -1.52 -22.97 -5.45
CA ASP A 244 -0.63 -23.25 -6.58
C ASP A 244 0.75 -22.62 -6.35
N ALA A 245 1.78 -23.01 -7.10
CA ALA A 245 3.10 -22.40 -7.03
C ALA A 245 3.08 -20.86 -7.08
N SER A 246 2.13 -20.28 -7.81
CA SER A 246 2.02 -18.83 -8.06
C SER A 246 1.02 -18.08 -7.19
N ALA A 247 0.05 -18.75 -6.55
CA ALA A 247 -1.00 -18.09 -5.78
C ALA A 247 -1.61 -18.96 -4.68
N ASP A 248 -2.19 -18.30 -3.68
CA ASP A 248 -3.12 -18.89 -2.70
C ASP A 248 -4.45 -18.13 -2.77
N ALA A 249 -5.57 -18.84 -2.64
CA ALA A 249 -6.90 -18.22 -2.57
C ALA A 249 -7.74 -18.73 -1.40
N TRP A 250 -8.59 -17.84 -0.88
CA TRP A 250 -9.51 -18.11 0.22
C TRP A 250 -10.91 -17.59 -0.12
N GLU A 251 -11.93 -18.35 0.26
CA GLU A 251 -13.33 -17.93 0.16
C GLU A 251 -13.74 -17.12 1.39
N LEU A 252 -14.38 -15.99 1.15
CA LEU A 252 -14.75 -14.99 2.14
C LEU A 252 -16.18 -14.51 1.93
N GLU A 253 -17.15 -15.13 2.59
CA GLU A 253 -18.56 -14.66 2.63
C GLU A 253 -19.11 -14.22 1.25
N GLY A 254 -18.85 -14.98 0.18
CA GLY A 254 -19.28 -14.65 -1.18
C GLY A 254 -18.25 -13.91 -2.05
N LEU A 255 -17.03 -13.71 -1.55
CA LEU A 255 -15.88 -13.13 -2.23
C LEU A 255 -14.73 -14.12 -2.26
N GLU A 256 -13.74 -13.87 -3.11
CA GLU A 256 -12.45 -14.54 -3.08
C GLU A 256 -11.36 -13.54 -2.70
N LEU A 257 -10.49 -13.92 -1.77
CA LEU A 257 -9.20 -13.24 -1.54
C LEU A 257 -8.13 -14.06 -2.25
N VAL A 258 -7.35 -13.43 -3.12
CA VAL A 258 -6.22 -14.06 -3.79
C VAL A 258 -4.94 -13.34 -3.41
N VAL A 259 -3.91 -14.10 -3.06
CA VAL A 259 -2.56 -13.60 -2.86
C VAL A 259 -1.67 -14.23 -3.92
N ASN A 260 -1.21 -13.39 -4.85
CA ASN A 260 -0.29 -13.78 -5.90
C ASN A 260 1.14 -13.54 -5.45
N TYR A 261 2.04 -14.47 -5.77
CA TYR A 261 3.44 -14.42 -5.41
C TYR A 261 4.32 -14.18 -6.65
N ILE A 262 5.48 -13.54 -6.44
CA ILE A 262 6.52 -13.42 -7.45
C ILE A 262 7.18 -14.80 -7.60
N GLU A 263 7.15 -15.32 -8.82
CA GLU A 263 7.74 -16.61 -9.17
C GLU A 263 9.18 -16.72 -8.67
N GLY A 264 9.52 -17.85 -8.06
CA GLY A 264 10.86 -18.14 -7.55
C GLY A 264 11.27 -17.42 -6.25
N THR A 265 10.49 -16.44 -5.75
CA THR A 265 10.86 -15.70 -4.53
C THR A 265 9.88 -15.90 -3.36
N GLN A 266 8.65 -16.34 -3.64
CA GLN A 266 7.55 -16.43 -2.66
C GLN A 266 7.19 -15.09 -2.00
N ALA A 267 7.71 -13.96 -2.51
CA ALA A 267 7.32 -12.63 -2.08
C ALA A 267 5.95 -12.27 -2.67
N ILE A 268 5.11 -11.55 -1.93
CA ILE A 268 3.79 -11.15 -2.41
C ILE A 268 3.95 -10.16 -3.57
N ARG A 269 3.38 -10.51 -4.73
CA ARG A 269 3.27 -9.63 -5.91
C ARG A 269 2.06 -8.71 -5.78
N CYS A 270 0.91 -9.26 -5.40
CA CYS A 270 -0.30 -8.51 -5.15
C CYS A 270 -1.25 -9.28 -4.25
N VAL A 271 -2.20 -8.55 -3.68
CA VAL A 271 -3.36 -9.08 -2.97
C VAL A 271 -4.59 -8.59 -3.71
N SER A 272 -5.60 -9.42 -3.92
CA SER A 272 -6.84 -8.98 -4.57
C SER A 272 -8.10 -9.52 -3.89
N TYR A 273 -9.17 -8.75 -3.98
CA TYR A 273 -10.54 -9.24 -3.80
C TYR A 273 -11.18 -9.46 -5.17
N ASN A 274 -11.79 -10.61 -5.37
CA ASN A 274 -12.53 -10.94 -6.58
C ASN A 274 -13.96 -11.35 -6.23
N THR A 275 -14.89 -11.20 -7.17
CA THR A 275 -16.12 -12.00 -7.14
C THR A 275 -15.77 -13.47 -7.26
N LEU A 276 -16.47 -14.34 -6.54
CA LEU A 276 -16.37 -15.79 -6.77
C LEU A 276 -16.68 -16.08 -8.24
N GLN A 277 -15.74 -16.68 -8.96
CA GLN A 277 -16.04 -17.27 -10.26
C GLN A 277 -16.79 -18.58 -9.98
N GLU A 278 -17.98 -18.74 -10.57
CA GLU A 278 -18.57 -20.07 -10.69
C GLU A 278 -17.65 -20.87 -11.62
N MET A 279 -16.87 -21.78 -11.05
CA MET A 279 -16.12 -22.76 -11.83
C MET A 279 -17.14 -23.78 -12.37
N ASP A 280 -17.54 -23.61 -13.62
CA ASP A 280 -18.22 -24.67 -14.39
C ASP A 280 -17.31 -25.86 -14.69
#